data_AF-A0A9D9DFE3-F1
#
_entry.id   AF-A0A9D9DFE3-F1
#
_cell.length_a   1.000
_cell.length_b   1.000
_cell.length_c   1.000
_cell.angle_alpha   90.00
_cell.angle_beta   90.00
_cell.angle_gamma   90.00
#
_symmetry.space_group_name_H-M   'P 1'
#
loop_
_entity.id
_entity.type
_entity.pdbx_description
1 polymer ?
#
loop_
_entity_poly.entity_id
_entity_poly.type
_entity_poly.pdbx_seq_one_letter_code
_entity_poly.pdbx_strand_id
1 'polypeptide(L)'
;MKKLLYSLFIALAFISTANAYQLLSSKELGKNDAKNQTVVVKCTTDTGKVSNQTCTLRRYAKCSGTGTKKKCSGWQAWQDLRTPGKKYSDWRSAASACCRAKGLR
;
A
#
# COMPACT_ATOMS: atom_id res chain seq x y z
N MET A 1 -1.21 -21.12 54.26
CA MET A 1 -0.51 -21.95 53.25
C MET A 1 -1.11 -21.65 51.88
N LYS A 2 -0.22 -21.35 50.92
CA LYS A 2 -0.34 -21.51 49.44
C LYS A 2 -1.71 -21.20 48.83
N LYS A 3 -1.87 -20.03 48.19
CA LYS A 3 -1.56 -19.82 46.76
C LYS A 3 -1.98 -21.03 45.94
N LEU A 4 -3.01 -20.89 45.11
CA LEU A 4 -3.16 -21.47 43.77
C LEU A 4 -4.64 -21.46 43.43
N LEU A 5 -5.02 -20.61 42.47
CA LEU A 5 -6.15 -20.76 41.53
C LEU A 5 -6.40 -19.45 40.74
N TYR A 6 -5.45 -18.52 40.74
CA TYR A 6 -5.23 -17.63 39.59
C TYR A 6 -4.51 -18.41 38.48
N SER A 7 -5.22 -19.28 37.77
CA SER A 7 -4.66 -19.84 36.53
C SER A 7 -5.77 -20.42 35.66
N LEU A 8 -6.51 -19.53 34.97
CA LEU A 8 -7.06 -19.87 33.66
C LEU A 8 -7.45 -18.60 32.85
N PHE A 9 -6.64 -17.56 32.90
CA PHE A 9 -6.57 -16.59 31.80
C PHE A 9 -5.43 -17.03 30.88
N ILE A 10 -5.57 -18.22 30.29
CA ILE A 10 -4.72 -18.59 29.15
C ILE A 10 -5.26 -17.75 28.00
N ALA A 11 -4.49 -16.69 27.72
CA ALA A 11 -4.60 -15.86 26.56
C ALA A 11 -5.01 -16.68 25.34
N LEU A 12 -6.24 -16.45 24.86
CA LEU A 12 -6.52 -16.53 23.45
C LEU A 12 -5.62 -15.49 22.78
N ALA A 13 -4.35 -15.85 22.58
CA ALA A 13 -3.53 -15.25 21.57
C ALA A 13 -4.20 -15.62 20.25
N PHE A 14 -5.21 -14.83 19.88
CA PHE A 14 -5.59 -14.70 18.48
C PHE A 14 -4.28 -14.38 17.77
N ILE A 15 -3.69 -15.38 17.12
CA ILE A 15 -2.68 -15.16 16.10
C ILE A 15 -3.47 -14.56 14.95
N SER A 16 -3.89 -13.30 15.12
CA SER A 16 -4.22 -12.43 14.02
C SER A 16 -2.95 -12.39 13.20
N THR A 17 -2.90 -13.16 12.12
CA THR A 17 -1.87 -13.02 11.10
C THR A 17 -2.05 -11.62 10.54
N ALA A 18 -1.41 -10.65 11.20
CA ALA A 18 -1.50 -9.25 10.86
C ALA A 18 -0.92 -9.12 9.46
N ASN A 19 -1.81 -9.03 8.48
CA ASN A 19 -1.42 -8.67 7.13
C ASN A 19 -1.03 -7.20 7.19
N ALA A 20 0.28 -6.95 7.28
CA ALA A 20 0.83 -5.61 7.31
C ALA A 20 1.12 -5.21 5.86
N TYR A 21 0.55 -4.08 5.44
CA TYR A 21 0.90 -3.45 4.18
C TYR A 21 2.15 -2.62 4.40
N GLN A 22 3.23 -2.94 3.67
CA GLN A 22 4.53 -2.29 3.87
C GLN A 22 5.11 -1.79 2.55
N LEU A 23 5.86 -0.68 2.64
CA LEU A 23 6.74 -0.27 1.57
C LEU A 23 8.01 -1.12 1.67
N LEU A 24 8.29 -1.88 0.62
CA LEU A 24 9.48 -2.74 0.58
C LEU A 24 10.60 -2.07 -0.21
N SER A 25 11.84 -2.31 0.21
CA SER A 25 13.02 -1.77 -0.47
C SER A 25 13.30 -2.50 -1.79
N SER A 26 14.14 -1.90 -2.64
CA SER A 26 14.67 -2.54 -3.85
C SER A 26 15.51 -3.79 -3.56
N LYS A 27 16.03 -3.94 -2.34
CA LYS A 27 16.73 -5.14 -1.88
C LYS A 27 15.77 -6.29 -1.57
N GLU A 28 14.56 -5.98 -1.08
CA GLU A 28 13.54 -6.97 -0.72
C GLU A 28 12.69 -7.43 -1.91
N LEU A 29 12.47 -6.57 -2.92
CA LEU A 29 11.61 -6.86 -4.08
C LEU A 29 12.36 -6.95 -5.42
N GLY A 30 13.63 -6.56 -5.46
CA GLY A 30 14.29 -6.23 -6.72
C GLY A 30 13.93 -4.82 -7.21
N LYS A 31 14.80 -4.25 -8.07
CA LYS A 31 14.72 -2.85 -8.51
C LYS A 31 13.42 -2.52 -9.26
N ASN A 32 12.89 -3.46 -10.05
CA ASN A 32 11.71 -3.21 -10.88
C ASN A 32 10.42 -3.19 -10.06
N ASP A 33 10.28 -4.12 -9.11
CA ASP A 33 9.08 -4.19 -8.28
C ASP A 33 9.05 -3.12 -7.18
N ALA A 34 10.22 -2.67 -6.72
CA ALA A 34 10.30 -1.49 -5.85
C ALA A 34 9.86 -0.21 -6.58
N LYS A 35 10.23 -0.04 -7.86
CA LYS A 35 9.71 1.07 -8.68
C LYS A 35 8.21 0.96 -8.92
N ASN A 36 7.68 -0.26 -9.02
CA ASN A 36 6.25 -0.50 -9.17
C ASN A 36 5.43 -0.24 -7.88
N GLN A 37 6.02 0.28 -6.80
CA GLN A 37 5.27 0.70 -5.60
C GLN A 37 4.83 2.16 -5.63
N THR A 38 5.53 3.03 -6.37
CA THR A 38 5.22 4.46 -6.42
C THR A 38 5.29 4.95 -7.86
N VAL A 39 4.21 5.57 -8.34
CA VAL A 39 4.15 6.17 -9.67
C VAL A 39 3.82 7.64 -9.52
N VAL A 40 4.62 8.50 -10.16
CA VAL A 40 4.34 9.92 -10.28
C VAL A 40 3.77 10.16 -11.67
N VAL A 41 2.54 10.62 -11.73
CA VAL A 41 1.80 10.92 -12.96
C VAL A 41 1.81 12.43 -13.17
N LYS A 42 2.21 12.86 -14.36
CA LYS A 42 2.05 14.23 -14.82
C LYS A 42 0.77 14.30 -15.64
N CYS A 43 -0.22 15.05 -15.18
CA CYS A 43 -1.47 15.24 -15.91
C CYS A 43 -1.28 16.29 -17.01
N THR A 44 -2.11 16.23 -18.05
CA THR A 44 -2.12 17.25 -19.10
C THR A 44 -3.40 18.08 -19.03
N THR A 45 -3.36 19.29 -19.58
CA THR A 45 -4.57 20.07 -19.85
C THR A 45 -5.36 19.43 -20.99
N ASP A 46 -6.61 19.85 -21.19
CA ASP A 46 -7.40 19.40 -22.35
C ASP A 46 -6.77 19.78 -23.70
N THR A 47 -5.92 20.81 -23.71
CA THR A 47 -5.09 21.23 -24.86
C THR A 47 -3.79 20.43 -25.01
N GLY A 48 -3.56 19.41 -24.18
CA GLY A 48 -2.40 18.53 -24.25
C GLY A 48 -1.11 19.08 -23.62
N LYS A 49 -1.14 20.26 -22.99
CA LYS A 49 0.03 20.82 -22.30
C LYS A 49 0.23 20.11 -20.97
N VAL A 50 1.47 19.77 -20.62
CA VAL A 50 1.78 19.18 -19.31
C VAL A 50 1.47 20.20 -18.21
N SER A 51 0.65 19.79 -17.25
CA SER A 51 0.32 20.59 -16.08
C SER A 51 1.43 20.48 -15.02
N ASN A 52 1.57 21.54 -14.22
CA ASN A 52 2.43 21.52 -13.03
C ASN A 52 1.84 20.66 -11.90
N GLN A 53 0.58 20.24 -12.03
CA GLN A 53 -0.05 19.36 -11.07
C GLN A 53 0.34 17.90 -11.34
N THR A 54 0.84 17.24 -10.29
CA THR A 54 1.19 15.82 -10.32
C THR A 54 0.29 15.02 -9.39
N CYS A 55 0.17 13.74 -9.73
CA CYS A 55 -0.53 12.72 -8.96
C CYS A 55 0.48 11.67 -8.51
N THR A 56 0.63 11.47 -7.20
CA THR A 56 1.53 10.45 -6.67
C THR A 56 0.71 9.27 -6.20
N LEU A 57 0.78 8.19 -6.97
CA LEU A 57 0.11 6.94 -6.68
C LEU A 57 1.05 6.02 -5.91
N ARG A 58 0.52 5.31 -4.92
CA ARG A 58 1.28 4.33 -4.16
C ARG A 58 0.50 3.04 -3.97
N ARG A 59 1.23 1.93 -3.96
CA ARG A 59 0.78 0.64 -3.45
C ARG A 59 1.84 0.03 -2.52
N TYR A 60 1.37 -0.70 -1.54
CA TYR A 60 2.16 -1.46 -0.58
C TYR A 60 2.06 -2.96 -0.87
N ALA A 61 3.13 -3.69 -0.58
CA ALA A 61 3.10 -5.15 -0.63
C ALA A 61 2.35 -5.68 0.59
N LYS A 62 1.56 -6.74 0.40
CA LYS A 62 0.91 -7.45 1.51
C LYS A 62 1.92 -8.41 2.11
N CYS A 63 2.31 -8.15 3.35
CA CYS A 63 3.27 -8.97 4.07
C CYS A 63 2.60 -9.68 5.26
N SER A 64 3.08 -10.88 5.55
CA SER A 64 2.66 -11.70 6.68
C SER A 64 3.88 -12.25 7.41
N GLY A 65 3.74 -12.50 8.71
CA GLY A 65 4.85 -12.92 9.58
C GLY A 65 5.84 -11.79 9.90
N THR A 66 6.87 -12.12 10.69
CA THR A 66 7.88 -11.18 11.17
C THR A 66 9.29 -11.78 11.06
N GLY A 67 10.31 -10.93 11.07
CA GLY A 67 11.72 -11.34 11.02
C GLY A 67 12.06 -12.20 9.80
N THR A 68 12.79 -13.30 10.02
CA THR A 68 13.22 -14.24 8.98
C THR A 68 12.08 -15.04 8.35
N LYS A 69 10.88 -15.02 8.95
CA LYS A 69 9.68 -15.68 8.43
C LYS A 69 8.75 -14.71 7.68
N LYS A 70 9.14 -13.44 7.51
CA LYS A 70 8.36 -12.44 6.77
C LYS A 70 8.21 -12.89 5.32
N LYS A 71 6.96 -13.08 4.88
CA LYS A 71 6.62 -13.39 3.49
C LYS A 71 5.74 -12.27 2.94
N CYS A 72 6.17 -11.67 1.84
CA CYS A 72 5.41 -10.66 1.14
C CYS A 72 4.93 -11.22 -0.20
N SER A 73 3.63 -11.28 -0.37
CA SER A 73 3.00 -11.85 -1.55
C SER A 73 1.70 -11.11 -1.83
N GLY A 74 1.56 -10.63 -3.05
CA GLY A 74 0.43 -9.80 -3.47
C GLY A 74 0.59 -8.32 -3.13
N TRP A 75 -0.28 -7.54 -3.75
CA TRP A 75 -0.25 -6.09 -3.71
C TRP A 75 -1.60 -5.58 -3.23
N GLN A 76 -1.59 -4.49 -2.45
CA GLN A 76 -2.84 -3.74 -2.29
C GLN A 76 -3.21 -3.02 -3.59
N ALA A 77 -4.47 -2.63 -3.68
CA ALA A 77 -4.95 -1.71 -4.69
C ALA A 77 -4.17 -0.38 -4.67
N TRP A 78 -3.93 0.16 -5.86
CA TRP A 78 -3.36 1.49 -6.06
C TRP A 78 -4.24 2.56 -5.44
N GLN A 79 -3.60 3.53 -4.79
CA GLN A 79 -4.25 4.65 -4.13
C GLN A 79 -3.47 5.92 -4.43
N ASP A 80 -4.17 7.05 -4.53
CA ASP A 80 -3.54 8.37 -4.49
C ASP A 80 -3.12 8.67 -3.05
N LEU A 81 -1.85 9.05 -2.85
CA LEU A 81 -1.33 9.41 -1.54
C LEU A 81 -2.06 10.58 -0.88
N ARG A 82 -2.60 11.51 -1.69
CA ARG A 82 -3.35 12.66 -1.17
C ARG A 82 -4.82 12.33 -0.93
N THR A 83 -5.32 11.24 -1.51
CA THR A 83 -6.74 10.83 -1.45
C THR A 83 -6.87 9.32 -1.25
N PRO A 84 -6.47 8.78 -0.08
CA PRO A 84 -6.35 7.33 0.14
C PRO A 84 -7.69 6.57 0.18
N GLY A 85 -8.83 7.29 0.19
CA GLY A 85 -10.17 6.69 0.23
C GLY A 85 -10.58 5.92 -1.03
N LYS A 86 -9.94 6.19 -2.18
CA LYS A 86 -10.24 5.51 -3.46
C LYS A 86 -9.17 4.49 -3.82
N LYS A 87 -9.60 3.26 -4.06
CA LYS A 87 -8.74 2.11 -4.38
C LYS A 87 -8.96 1.67 -5.83
N TYR A 88 -7.87 1.39 -6.54
CA TYR A 88 -7.88 1.00 -7.94
C TYR A 88 -7.07 -0.26 -8.16
N SER A 89 -7.53 -1.16 -9.02
CA SER A 89 -6.82 -2.40 -9.37
C SER A 89 -5.48 -2.13 -10.09
N ASP A 90 -5.40 -1.04 -10.85
CA ASP A 90 -4.24 -0.68 -11.65
C ASP A 90 -3.90 0.82 -11.52
N TRP A 91 -2.64 1.16 -11.82
CA TRP A 91 -2.16 2.53 -11.66
C TRP A 91 -2.72 3.48 -12.71
N ARG A 92 -3.12 3.00 -13.90
CA ARG A 92 -3.62 3.87 -14.99
C ARG A 92 -5.02 4.38 -14.67
N SER A 93 -5.88 3.52 -14.14
CA SER A 93 -7.20 3.90 -13.65
C SER A 93 -7.09 4.90 -12.50
N ALA A 94 -6.17 4.66 -11.55
CA ALA A 94 -5.89 5.60 -10.47
C ALA A 94 -5.35 6.94 -10.99
N ALA A 95 -4.46 6.90 -11.99
CA ALA A 95 -3.89 8.08 -12.63
C ALA A 95 -4.96 8.94 -13.29
N SER A 96 -5.80 8.33 -14.12
CA SER A 96 -6.90 9.00 -14.81
C SER A 96 -7.89 9.61 -13.82
N ALA A 97 -8.27 8.87 -12.78
CA ALA A 97 -9.16 9.39 -11.75
C ALA A 97 -8.54 10.58 -10.97
N CYS A 98 -7.24 10.52 -10.68
CA CYS A 98 -6.54 11.61 -10.01
C CYS A 98 -6.42 12.86 -10.89
N CYS A 99 -6.10 12.70 -12.18
CA CYS A 99 -6.06 13.83 -13.12
C CYS A 99 -7.45 14.44 -13.31
N ARG A 100 -8.49 13.62 -13.47
CA ARG A 100 -9.89 14.10 -13.57
C ARG A 100 -10.36 14.85 -12.32
N ALA A 101 -10.00 14.38 -11.13
CA ALA A 101 -10.32 15.07 -9.87
C ALA A 101 -9.70 16.47 -9.78
N LYS A 102 -8.68 16.75 -10.61
CA LYS A 102 -8.01 18.04 -10.74
C LYS A 102 -8.51 18.88 -11.93
N GLY A 103 -9.50 18.38 -12.67
CA GLY A 103 -9.96 19.00 -13.93
C GLY A 103 -8.94 18.86 -15.07
N LEU A 104 -8.14 17.80 -15.05
CA LEU A 104 -7.06 17.53 -16.02
C LEU A 104 -7.26 16.16 -16.69
N ARG A 105 -6.42 15.90 -17.70
CA ARG A 105 -6.41 14.69 -18.52
C ARG A 105 -5.26 13.76 -18.17
#